data_AF-A0A6A3MV82-F1
#
_entry.id   AF-A0A6A3MV82-F1
#
_cell.length_a   1.000
_cell.length_b   1.000
_cell.length_c   1.000
_cell.angle_alpha   90.00
_cell.angle_beta   90.00
_cell.angle_gamma   90.00
#
_symmetry.space_group_name_H-M   'P 1'
#
loop_
_entity.id
_entity.type
_entity.pdbx_description
1 polymer ?
#
loop_
_entity_poly.entity_id
_entity_poly.type
_entity_poly.pdbx_seq_one_letter_code
_entity_poly.pdbx_strand_id
1 'polypeptide(L)'
;MSMAVATVIAASDADATYALVTEPEHVVFLQQECRVYGSPDGVASTAAAVPPRLRLALEEMALGVVKEFLRLEASVVDSNDDEAMEEGRRTLVEGITEELRGNTLHREVTGSDGVEWTLSPRRHAQLRVFRDLWERGYVVTFGSKFGADFLIYKDNPKHAHAVSLVVVKDYEEEFARVDVVSFCRVAKMVKKQLLFACVRANGEDKKGGTQENDGNRSDARNVAADSVVYISLTHALLVSRQEESTEELV
;
A
#
# COMPACT_ATOMS: atom_id res chain seq x y z
N MET A 1 -13.43 -8.72 -18.93
CA MET A 1 -12.71 -8.58 -17.65
C MET A 1 -13.72 -8.79 -16.56
N SER A 2 -13.47 -9.77 -15.69
CA SER A 2 -14.18 -9.93 -14.42
C SER A 2 -13.83 -8.74 -13.51
N MET A 3 -14.78 -8.24 -12.74
CA MET A 3 -14.63 -7.09 -11.84
C MET A 3 -15.39 -7.40 -10.55
N ALA A 4 -14.75 -7.20 -9.41
CA ALA A 4 -15.38 -7.31 -8.11
C ALA A 4 -16.03 -6.00 -7.70
N VAL A 5 -17.07 -6.10 -6.87
CA VAL A 5 -17.72 -4.97 -6.22
C VAL A 5 -17.50 -5.07 -4.71
N ALA A 6 -17.13 -3.95 -4.09
CA ALA A 6 -16.98 -3.85 -2.64
C ALA A 6 -17.68 -2.61 -2.09
N THR A 7 -18.37 -2.79 -0.98
CA THR A 7 -19.06 -1.72 -0.27
C THR A 7 -18.11 -1.01 0.68
N VAL A 8 -17.94 0.30 0.52
CA VAL A 8 -17.08 1.13 1.37
C VAL A 8 -17.74 1.37 2.71
N ILE A 9 -16.97 1.11 3.77
CA ILE A 9 -17.28 1.49 5.15
C ILE A 9 -16.32 2.62 5.51
N ALA A 10 -16.78 3.85 5.31
CA ALA A 10 -16.02 5.04 5.66
C ALA A 10 -15.97 5.20 7.19
N ALA A 11 -14.79 5.51 7.70
CA ALA A 11 -14.59 5.89 9.08
C ALA A 11 -14.33 7.40 9.17
N SER A 12 -14.41 7.98 10.37
CA SER A 12 -14.01 9.37 10.62
C SER A 12 -12.52 9.61 10.34
N ASP A 13 -11.72 8.55 10.50
CA ASP A 13 -10.31 8.51 10.11
C ASP A 13 -10.19 7.85 8.73
N ALA A 14 -9.60 8.57 7.77
CA ALA A 14 -9.37 8.07 6.43
C ALA A 14 -8.56 6.76 6.45
N ASP A 15 -7.57 6.65 7.35
CA ASP A 15 -6.68 5.50 7.45
C ASP A 15 -7.38 4.24 8.01
N ALA A 16 -8.57 4.40 8.61
CA ALA A 16 -9.41 3.33 9.14
C ALA A 16 -10.53 2.89 8.16
N THR A 17 -10.67 3.58 7.03
CA THR A 17 -11.64 3.23 5.99
C THR A 17 -11.29 1.87 5.37
N TYR A 18 -12.32 1.08 5.07
CA TYR A 18 -12.17 -0.24 4.47
C TYR A 18 -13.35 -0.56 3.56
N ALA A 19 -13.28 -1.66 2.81
CA ALA A 19 -14.39 -2.12 1.98
C ALA A 19 -14.74 -3.59 2.27
N LEU A 20 -16.00 -3.95 2.02
CA LEU A 20 -16.53 -5.28 2.26
C LEU A 20 -17.02 -5.89 0.94
N VAL A 21 -16.53 -7.08 0.64
CA VAL A 21 -17.01 -7.92 -0.45
C VAL A 21 -17.91 -9.00 0.15
N THR A 22 -19.18 -8.98 -0.24
CA THR A 22 -20.20 -9.92 0.24
C THR A 22 -20.39 -11.11 -0.69
N GLU A 23 -20.28 -10.87 -2.00
CA GLU A 23 -20.54 -11.89 -3.01
C GLU A 23 -19.41 -12.93 -3.09
N PRO A 24 -19.70 -14.22 -2.90
CA PRO A 24 -18.67 -15.28 -2.91
C PRO A 24 -17.89 -15.36 -4.23
N GLU A 25 -18.54 -15.08 -5.37
CA GLU A 25 -17.89 -15.07 -6.68
C GLU A 25 -16.82 -13.97 -6.79
N HIS A 26 -17.08 -12.79 -6.24
CA HIS A 26 -16.10 -11.70 -6.18
C HIS A 26 -14.93 -12.06 -5.26
N VAL A 27 -15.20 -12.72 -4.13
CA VAL A 27 -14.15 -13.20 -3.21
C VAL A 27 -13.23 -14.21 -3.91
N VAL A 28 -13.81 -15.17 -4.63
CA VAL A 28 -13.05 -16.18 -5.37
C VAL A 28 -12.21 -15.52 -6.47
N PHE A 29 -12.82 -14.62 -7.25
CA PHE A 29 -12.13 -13.85 -8.29
C PHE A 29 -10.91 -13.08 -7.73
N LEU A 30 -11.11 -12.32 -6.65
CA LEU A 30 -10.03 -11.55 -6.02
C LEU A 30 -8.88 -12.45 -5.54
N GLN A 31 -9.20 -13.59 -4.91
CA GLN A 31 -8.18 -14.49 -4.35
C GLN A 31 -7.43 -15.31 -5.41
N GLN A 32 -8.14 -15.81 -6.42
CA GLN A 32 -7.59 -16.74 -7.41
C GLN A 32 -6.99 -16.03 -8.63
N GLU A 33 -7.60 -14.93 -9.08
CA GLU A 33 -7.17 -14.24 -10.29
C GLU A 33 -6.39 -12.95 -9.98
N CYS A 34 -6.78 -12.22 -8.93
CA CYS A 34 -6.15 -10.93 -8.60
C CYS A 34 -5.07 -11.02 -7.51
N ARG A 35 -4.89 -12.17 -6.84
CA ARG A 35 -3.97 -12.34 -5.69
C ARG A 35 -4.26 -11.40 -4.50
N VAL A 36 -5.52 -10.98 -4.32
CA VAL A 36 -5.98 -10.15 -3.19
C VAL A 36 -6.73 -11.05 -2.20
N TYR A 37 -6.23 -11.14 -0.97
CA TYR A 37 -6.73 -12.12 -0.01
C TYR A 37 -7.70 -11.58 1.02
N GLY A 38 -7.59 -10.29 1.35
CA GLY A 38 -8.39 -9.64 2.38
C GLY A 38 -8.22 -10.26 3.76
N SER A 39 -9.11 -9.86 4.65
CA SER A 39 -9.29 -10.43 5.99
C SER A 39 -10.75 -10.85 6.18
N PRO A 40 -11.03 -11.90 6.97
CA PRO A 40 -12.41 -12.25 7.29
C PRO A 40 -13.05 -11.13 8.12
N ASP A 41 -14.27 -10.71 7.74
CA ASP A 41 -15.09 -9.77 8.51
C ASP A 41 -16.01 -10.56 9.46
N GLY A 42 -15.82 -10.38 10.77
CA GLY A 42 -16.61 -11.04 11.83
C GLY A 42 -15.87 -12.12 12.64
N VAL A 43 -16.42 -12.47 13.80
CA VAL A 43 -15.94 -13.60 14.61
C VAL A 43 -16.27 -14.89 13.88
N ALA A 44 -15.35 -15.85 13.84
CA ALA A 44 -15.59 -17.21 13.34
C ALA A 44 -16.80 -17.83 14.07
N SER A 45 -17.99 -17.63 13.52
CA SER A 45 -19.22 -18.15 14.10
C SER A 45 -19.26 -19.64 13.85
N THR A 46 -19.33 -20.42 14.92
CA THR A 46 -19.54 -21.87 14.89
C THR A 46 -20.98 -22.25 14.49
N ALA A 47 -21.76 -21.33 13.93
CA ALA A 47 -23.12 -21.56 13.46
C ALA A 47 -23.28 -21.16 11.99
N ALA A 48 -23.94 -22.04 11.24
CA ALA A 48 -24.19 -21.94 9.81
C ALA A 48 -24.99 -20.67 9.43
N ALA A 49 -24.75 -20.21 8.19
CA ALA A 49 -25.64 -19.44 7.31
C ALA A 49 -25.39 -17.93 7.06
N VAL A 50 -24.22 -17.35 7.37
CA VAL A 50 -23.79 -16.08 6.73
C VAL A 50 -22.55 -16.37 5.88
N PRO A 51 -22.57 -16.11 4.55
CA PRO A 51 -21.39 -16.28 3.73
C PRO A 51 -20.26 -15.39 4.26
N PRO A 52 -19.01 -15.89 4.34
CA PRO A 52 -17.91 -15.14 4.88
C PRO A 52 -17.68 -13.88 4.03
N ARG A 53 -17.88 -12.71 4.64
CA ARG A 53 -17.58 -11.42 4.03
C ARG A 53 -16.08 -11.21 4.05
N LEU A 54 -15.54 -10.69 2.96
CA LEU A 54 -14.14 -10.36 2.85
C LEU A 54 -13.94 -8.86 3.06
N ARG A 55 -13.18 -8.50 4.10
CA ARG A 55 -12.72 -7.15 4.36
C ARG A 55 -11.44 -6.86 3.59
N LEU A 56 -11.49 -5.83 2.74
CA LEU A 56 -10.36 -5.27 2.01
C LEU A 56 -9.85 -4.04 2.77
N ALA A 57 -8.54 -4.02 3.03
CA ALA A 57 -7.87 -2.83 3.56
C ALA A 57 -7.59 -1.82 2.43
N LEU A 58 -7.16 -0.60 2.80
CA LEU A 58 -6.88 0.49 1.86
C LEU A 58 -5.92 0.09 0.73
N GLU A 59 -4.85 -0.65 1.05
CA GLU A 59 -3.86 -1.12 0.08
C GLU A 59 -4.47 -2.03 -0.99
N GLU A 60 -5.38 -2.91 -0.57
CA GLU A 60 -6.09 -3.83 -1.45
C GLU A 60 -7.16 -3.12 -2.28
N MET A 61 -7.87 -2.16 -1.66
CA MET A 61 -8.83 -1.28 -2.33
C MET A 61 -8.15 -0.46 -3.43
N ALA A 62 -7.05 0.23 -3.08
CA ALA A 62 -6.28 1.05 -4.00
C ALA A 62 -5.77 0.23 -5.18
N LEU A 63 -5.20 -0.94 -4.90
CA LEU A 63 -4.71 -1.84 -5.94
C LEU A 63 -5.84 -2.21 -6.92
N GLY A 64 -7.00 -2.63 -6.40
CA GLY A 64 -8.12 -3.04 -7.24
C GLY A 64 -8.72 -1.91 -8.06
N VAL A 65 -8.81 -0.71 -7.50
CA VAL A 65 -9.28 0.51 -8.19
C VAL A 65 -8.30 0.90 -9.29
N VAL A 66 -6.99 0.97 -8.99
CA VAL A 66 -5.94 1.36 -9.93
C VAL A 66 -5.75 0.33 -11.05
N LYS A 67 -5.95 -0.95 -10.75
CA LYS A 67 -5.85 -2.05 -11.74
C LYS A 67 -7.19 -2.42 -12.37
N GLU A 68 -8.24 -1.63 -12.11
CA GLU A 68 -9.55 -1.73 -12.74
C GLU A 68 -10.24 -3.09 -12.57
N PHE A 69 -9.94 -3.82 -11.50
CA PHE A 69 -10.62 -5.08 -11.15
C PHE A 69 -11.54 -4.96 -9.94
N LEU A 70 -11.62 -3.78 -9.31
CA LEU A 70 -12.49 -3.50 -8.17
C LEU A 70 -13.26 -2.19 -8.38
N ARG A 71 -14.58 -2.26 -8.20
CA ARG A 71 -15.46 -1.10 -8.09
C ARG A 71 -15.87 -0.92 -6.63
N LEU A 72 -15.80 0.32 -6.15
CA LEU A 72 -16.25 0.72 -4.82
C LEU A 72 -17.68 1.26 -4.89
N GLU A 73 -18.51 0.88 -3.94
CA GLU A 73 -19.91 1.33 -3.82
C GLU A 73 -20.21 1.86 -2.41
N ALA A 74 -21.18 2.76 -2.30
CA ALA A 74 -21.64 3.28 -1.02
C ALA A 74 -22.39 2.20 -0.22
N SER A 75 -22.23 2.21 1.11
CA SER A 75 -23.02 1.36 2.00
C SER A 75 -24.47 1.77 2.00
N VAL A 76 -25.37 0.94 1.46
CA VAL A 76 -26.82 1.11 1.55
C VAL A 76 -27.28 0.65 2.94
N VAL A 77 -27.95 1.53 3.69
CA VAL A 77 -28.62 1.15 4.94
C VAL A 77 -30.12 1.14 4.66
N ASP A 78 -30.77 0.00 4.85
CA ASP A 78 -32.22 -0.15 4.64
C ASP A 78 -33.01 0.57 5.75
N SER A 79 -33.35 1.84 5.54
CA SER A 79 -34.42 2.55 6.25
C SER A 79 -34.63 3.97 5.71
N ASN A 80 -35.70 4.24 4.95
CA ASN A 80 -36.26 5.60 4.68
C ASN A 80 -35.25 6.77 4.61
N ASP A 81 -34.08 6.58 4.01
CA ASP A 81 -33.02 7.58 4.00
C ASP A 81 -33.37 8.68 3.00
N ASP A 82 -33.12 9.92 3.42
CA ASP A 82 -33.26 11.13 2.61
C ASP A 82 -32.36 10.99 1.37
N GLU A 83 -32.88 11.25 0.15
CA GLU A 83 -32.12 11.13 -1.11
C GLU A 83 -30.80 11.90 -1.07
N ALA A 84 -30.77 13.00 -0.29
CA ALA A 84 -29.57 13.81 -0.05
C ALA A 84 -28.46 13.06 0.73
N MET A 85 -28.80 12.18 1.68
CA MET A 85 -27.80 11.39 2.42
C MET A 85 -27.20 10.28 1.57
N GLU A 86 -28.02 9.60 0.77
CA GLU A 86 -27.56 8.64 -0.23
C GLU A 86 -26.59 9.28 -1.24
N GLU A 87 -26.94 10.46 -1.74
CA GLU A 87 -26.09 11.20 -2.67
C GLU A 87 -24.75 11.61 -2.01
N GLY A 88 -24.79 12.10 -0.77
CA GLY A 88 -23.57 12.42 -0.02
C GLY A 88 -22.64 11.22 0.16
N ARG A 89 -23.19 10.01 0.39
CA ARG A 89 -22.39 8.78 0.47
C ARG A 89 -21.76 8.41 -0.88
N ARG A 90 -22.48 8.60 -2.00
CA ARG A 90 -21.92 8.38 -3.35
C ARG A 90 -20.78 9.33 -3.65
N THR A 91 -20.97 10.63 -3.40
CA THR A 91 -19.92 11.65 -3.59
C THR A 91 -18.69 11.32 -2.75
N LEU A 92 -18.86 10.83 -1.51
CA LEU A 92 -17.74 10.39 -0.68
C LEU A 92 -16.99 9.20 -1.30
N VAL A 93 -17.70 8.19 -1.79
CA VAL A 93 -17.06 7.02 -2.43
C VAL A 93 -16.34 7.40 -3.71
N GLU A 94 -16.88 8.33 -4.50
CA GLU A 94 -16.19 8.90 -5.66
C GLU A 94 -14.90 9.62 -5.24
N GLY A 95 -14.96 10.45 -4.19
CA GLY A 95 -13.79 11.12 -3.63
C GLY A 95 -12.71 10.14 -3.16
N ILE A 96 -13.09 9.09 -2.42
CA ILE A 96 -12.18 8.01 -2.01
C ILE A 96 -11.59 7.33 -3.24
N THR A 97 -12.42 6.98 -4.22
CA THR A 97 -11.98 6.29 -5.44
C THR A 97 -10.94 7.12 -6.18
N GLU A 98 -11.16 8.42 -6.33
CA GLU A 98 -10.21 9.32 -7.00
C GLU A 98 -8.94 9.55 -6.19
N GLU A 99 -9.00 9.62 -4.86
CA GLU A 99 -7.80 9.69 -4.02
C GLU A 99 -6.96 8.40 -4.12
N LEU A 100 -7.61 7.24 -4.14
CA LEU A 100 -6.91 5.95 -4.32
C LEU A 100 -6.33 5.78 -5.73
N ARG A 101 -6.96 6.40 -6.75
CA ARG A 101 -6.47 6.44 -8.13
C ARG A 101 -5.31 7.42 -8.30
N GLY A 102 -5.39 8.54 -7.57
CA GLY A 102 -4.48 9.65 -7.60
C GLY A 102 -3.17 9.29 -6.91
N ASN A 103 -2.09 9.24 -7.68
CA ASN A 103 -0.73 9.06 -7.16
C ASN A 103 -0.20 10.36 -6.48
N THR A 104 -1.09 11.20 -5.94
CA THR A 104 -0.88 12.66 -5.84
C THR A 104 -0.18 13.06 -4.54
N LEU A 105 1.15 13.03 -4.54
CA LEU A 105 1.90 14.04 -3.77
C LEU A 105 1.74 15.37 -4.53
N HIS A 106 1.21 16.38 -3.86
CA HIS A 106 0.93 17.75 -4.35
C HIS A 106 -0.36 17.92 -5.17
N ARG A 107 -1.50 17.91 -4.48
CA ARG A 107 -2.62 18.78 -4.87
C ARG A 107 -2.59 19.99 -3.94
N GLU A 108 -2.28 21.18 -4.47
CA GLU A 108 -2.66 22.42 -3.79
C GLU A 108 -4.18 22.44 -3.70
N VAL A 109 -4.69 22.34 -2.47
CA VAL A 109 -6.12 22.38 -2.18
C VAL A 109 -6.62 23.78 -2.52
N THR A 110 -7.32 23.90 -3.64
CA THR A 110 -8.18 25.05 -3.92
C THR A 110 -9.58 24.69 -3.43
N GLY A 111 -10.10 25.56 -2.56
CA GLY A 111 -11.12 25.20 -1.58
C GLY A 111 -12.43 24.65 -2.14
N SER A 112 -12.98 23.71 -1.39
CA SER A 112 -14.42 23.43 -1.32
C SER A 112 -14.73 22.88 0.07
N ASP A 113 -15.74 23.44 0.73
CA ASP A 113 -16.29 23.03 2.05
C ASP A 113 -16.93 21.62 1.99
N GLY A 114 -16.13 20.60 1.72
CA GLY A 114 -16.49 19.18 1.79
C GLY A 114 -15.57 18.46 2.77
N VAL A 115 -16.07 17.37 3.39
CA VAL A 115 -15.27 16.53 4.30
C VAL A 115 -13.99 16.08 3.57
N GLU A 116 -12.85 16.64 3.97
CA GLU A 116 -11.54 16.39 3.37
C GLU A 116 -11.09 14.98 3.75
N TRP A 117 -11.36 14.00 2.87
CA TRP A 117 -10.85 12.64 3.00
C TRP A 117 -9.46 12.59 2.35
N THR A 118 -8.40 12.58 3.16
CA THR A 118 -7.01 12.60 2.69
C THR A 118 -6.17 11.61 3.50
N LEU A 119 -5.36 10.82 2.79
CA LEU A 119 -4.51 9.81 3.42
C LEU A 119 -3.22 10.43 3.97
N SER A 120 -2.67 9.82 5.01
CA SER A 120 -1.37 10.24 5.54
C SER A 120 -0.23 9.91 4.54
N PRO A 121 0.89 10.66 4.53
CA PRO A 121 2.03 10.38 3.64
C PRO A 121 2.55 8.93 3.77
N ARG A 122 2.56 8.40 5.00
CA ARG A 122 2.91 7.01 5.28
C ARG A 122 1.98 6.03 4.56
N ARG A 123 0.68 6.30 4.51
CA ARG A 123 -0.26 5.48 3.74
C ARG A 123 0.03 5.55 2.26
N HIS A 124 0.28 6.72 1.69
CA HIS A 124 0.65 6.82 0.26
C HIS A 124 1.90 5.99 -0.06
N ALA A 125 2.91 5.98 0.83
CA ALA A 125 4.08 5.13 0.67
C ALA A 125 3.73 3.63 0.73
N GLN A 126 2.91 3.22 1.71
CA GLN A 126 2.43 1.84 1.83
C GLN A 126 1.63 1.37 0.60
N LEU A 127 0.70 2.19 0.08
CA LEU A 127 -0.06 1.90 -1.14
C LEU A 127 0.88 1.64 -2.33
N ARG A 128 1.90 2.49 -2.50
CA ARG A 128 2.87 2.38 -3.60
C ARG A 128 3.74 1.13 -3.48
N VAL A 129 4.25 0.84 -2.28
CA VAL A 129 5.04 -0.38 -2.02
C VAL A 129 4.18 -1.62 -2.24
N PHE A 130 2.94 -1.65 -1.74
CA PHE A 130 2.03 -2.78 -1.93
C PHE A 130 1.78 -3.06 -3.40
N ARG A 131 1.48 -2.01 -4.19
CA ARG A 131 1.30 -2.10 -5.64
C ARG A 131 2.55 -2.63 -6.35
N ASP A 132 3.71 -2.05 -6.07
CA ASP A 132 4.97 -2.45 -6.72
C ASP A 132 5.34 -3.90 -6.40
N LEU A 133 5.17 -4.37 -5.16
CA LEU A 133 5.35 -5.78 -4.79
C LEU A 133 4.37 -6.70 -5.54
N TRP A 134 3.11 -6.31 -5.67
CA TRP A 134 2.12 -7.07 -6.41
C TRP A 134 2.45 -7.13 -7.91
N GLU A 135 2.90 -6.02 -8.51
CA GLU A 135 3.33 -5.95 -9.92
C GLU A 135 4.56 -6.82 -10.18
N ARG A 136 5.46 -6.96 -9.19
CA ARG A 136 6.59 -7.91 -9.23
C ARG A 136 6.17 -9.38 -9.11
N GLY A 137 4.89 -9.66 -8.93
CA GLY A 137 4.33 -11.01 -8.95
C GLY A 137 4.19 -11.66 -7.57
N TYR A 138 4.43 -10.93 -6.48
CA TYR A 138 4.22 -11.44 -5.13
C TYR A 138 2.73 -11.42 -4.75
N VAL A 139 2.34 -12.35 -3.87
CA VAL A 139 1.14 -12.16 -3.05
C VAL A 139 1.56 -11.36 -1.82
N VAL A 140 0.85 -10.27 -1.54
CA VAL A 140 1.16 -9.36 -0.43
C VAL A 140 0.04 -9.46 0.61
N THR A 141 0.40 -9.64 1.88
CA THR A 141 -0.54 -9.59 3.01
C THR A 141 0.03 -8.72 4.14
N PHE A 142 -0.77 -8.45 5.16
CA PHE A 142 -0.36 -7.56 6.27
C PHE A 142 0.57 -8.24 7.27
N GLY A 143 1.61 -7.52 7.68
CA GLY A 143 2.68 -8.01 8.55
C GLY A 143 2.52 -7.66 10.03
N SER A 144 1.38 -7.09 10.44
CA SER A 144 1.17 -6.53 11.79
C SER A 144 1.49 -7.51 12.93
N LYS A 145 1.20 -8.82 12.74
CA LYS A 145 1.56 -9.89 13.70
C LYS A 145 3.07 -10.00 13.95
N PHE A 146 3.90 -9.53 13.03
CA PHE A 146 5.35 -9.56 13.08
C PHE A 146 5.96 -8.16 13.24
N GLY A 147 5.14 -7.14 13.50
CA GLY A 147 5.56 -5.75 13.58
C GLY A 147 5.98 -5.13 12.24
N ALA A 148 5.78 -5.84 11.13
CA ALA A 148 6.09 -5.34 9.78
C ALA A 148 4.82 -4.77 9.13
N ASP A 149 4.97 -3.96 8.08
CA ASP A 149 3.83 -3.47 7.31
C ASP A 149 3.27 -4.61 6.44
N PHE A 150 4.15 -5.34 5.73
CA PHE A 150 3.73 -6.43 4.84
C PHE A 150 4.51 -7.74 5.01
N LEU A 151 3.88 -8.80 4.52
CA LEU A 151 4.44 -10.11 4.23
C LEU A 151 4.31 -10.35 2.74
N ILE A 152 5.37 -10.88 2.13
CA ILE A 152 5.33 -11.29 0.72
C ILE A 152 5.48 -12.79 0.59
N TYR A 153 4.74 -13.36 -0.37
CA TYR A 153 4.73 -14.78 -0.69
C TYR A 153 4.96 -14.95 -2.19
N LYS A 154 5.65 -16.03 -2.56
CA LYS A 154 5.81 -16.41 -3.98
C LYS A 154 4.60 -17.15 -4.54
N ASP A 155 3.73 -17.62 -3.66
CA ASP A 155 2.58 -18.46 -3.98
C ASP A 155 1.50 -18.28 -2.89
N ASN A 156 0.41 -19.02 -2.97
CA ASN A 156 -0.76 -18.92 -2.12
C ASN A 156 -0.41 -18.95 -0.62
N PRO A 157 -0.78 -17.92 0.17
CA PRO A 157 -0.47 -17.83 1.60
C PRO A 157 -1.13 -18.93 2.46
N LYS A 158 -2.12 -19.67 1.93
CA LYS A 158 -2.70 -20.84 2.61
C LYS A 158 -1.78 -22.07 2.59
N HIS A 159 -0.85 -22.14 1.63
CA HIS A 159 0.01 -23.30 1.40
C HIS A 159 1.51 -22.98 1.43
N ALA A 160 1.88 -21.71 1.22
CA ALA A 160 3.24 -21.24 1.21
C ALA A 160 3.57 -20.40 2.45
N HIS A 161 4.83 -20.45 2.87
CA HIS A 161 5.35 -19.54 3.88
C HIS A 161 5.73 -18.20 3.24
N ALA A 162 5.47 -17.10 3.94
CA ALA A 162 5.98 -15.80 3.54
C ALA A 162 7.51 -15.85 3.44
N VAL A 163 8.07 -15.27 2.39
CA VAL A 163 9.52 -15.24 2.13
C VAL A 163 10.20 -14.09 2.87
N SER A 164 9.52 -12.94 3.01
CA SER A 164 10.08 -11.75 3.64
C SER A 164 9.05 -11.00 4.48
N LEU A 165 9.55 -10.34 5.53
CA LEU A 165 8.92 -9.21 6.18
C LEU A 165 9.31 -7.94 5.41
N VAL A 166 8.36 -7.05 5.15
CA VAL A 166 8.61 -5.74 4.53
C VAL A 166 8.21 -4.65 5.51
N VAL A 167 9.14 -3.75 5.82
CA VAL A 167 8.93 -2.58 6.65
C VAL A 167 9.05 -1.35 5.76
N VAL A 168 7.98 -0.55 5.70
CA VAL A 168 7.93 0.69 4.92
C VAL A 168 8.42 1.84 5.80
N LYS A 169 9.33 2.64 5.24
CA LYS A 169 9.97 3.79 5.89
C LYS A 169 9.95 4.98 4.95
N ASP A 170 9.92 6.19 5.51
CA ASP A 170 10.13 7.37 4.69
C ASP A 170 11.58 7.41 4.20
N TYR A 171 11.82 8.02 3.04
CA TYR A 171 13.13 7.98 2.38
C TYR A 171 14.26 8.56 3.24
N GLU A 172 13.96 9.64 3.97
CA GLU A 172 14.88 10.32 4.88
C GLU A 172 14.71 9.89 6.35
N GLU A 173 13.89 8.87 6.63
CA GLU A 173 13.65 8.43 8.00
C GLU A 173 14.89 7.75 8.58
N GLU A 174 15.41 8.30 9.67
CA GLU A 174 16.47 7.67 10.43
C GLU A 174 15.97 6.40 11.12
N PHE A 175 16.78 5.35 11.06
CA PHE A 175 16.52 4.14 11.81
C PHE A 175 17.00 4.25 13.25
N ALA A 176 16.07 4.14 14.22
CA ALA A 176 16.47 3.84 15.58
C ALA A 176 17.16 2.46 15.62
N ARG A 177 18.37 2.41 16.19
CA ARG A 177 19.17 1.17 16.26
C ARG A 177 18.40 0.02 16.90
N VAL A 178 17.61 0.34 17.93
CA VAL A 178 16.75 -0.62 18.64
C VAL A 178 15.66 -1.22 17.75
N ASP A 179 15.14 -0.45 16.78
CA ASP A 179 14.12 -0.94 15.85
C ASP A 179 14.71 -1.92 14.87
N VAL A 180 15.89 -1.60 14.30
CA VAL A 180 16.60 -2.50 13.38
C VAL A 180 16.90 -3.83 14.07
N VAL A 181 17.44 -3.80 15.30
CA VAL A 181 17.71 -5.03 16.07
C VAL A 181 16.42 -5.80 16.36
N SER A 182 15.34 -5.11 16.70
CA SER A 182 14.02 -5.71 16.95
C SER A 182 13.50 -6.43 15.70
N PHE A 183 13.51 -5.78 14.54
CA PHE A 183 13.11 -6.39 13.27
C PHE A 183 13.99 -7.58 12.89
N CYS A 184 15.30 -7.47 13.07
CA CYS A 184 16.24 -8.57 12.84
C CYS A 184 15.92 -9.78 13.73
N ARG A 185 15.64 -9.55 15.01
CA ARG A 185 15.25 -10.60 15.96
C ARG A 185 13.98 -11.30 15.50
N VAL A 186 12.93 -10.55 15.18
CA VAL A 186 11.67 -11.13 14.72
C VAL A 186 11.87 -11.92 13.43
N ALA A 187 12.49 -11.32 12.41
CA ALA A 187 12.76 -11.97 11.13
C ALA A 187 13.53 -13.28 11.28
N LYS A 188 14.57 -13.29 12.15
CA LYS A 188 15.36 -14.49 12.45
C LYS A 188 14.54 -15.57 13.13
N MET A 189 13.70 -15.21 14.11
CA MET A 189 12.85 -16.16 14.83
C MET A 189 11.83 -16.85 13.92
N VAL A 190 11.26 -16.11 12.96
CA VAL A 190 10.26 -16.64 12.02
C VAL A 190 10.87 -17.14 10.71
N LYS A 191 12.22 -17.15 10.62
CA LYS A 191 13.01 -17.59 9.46
C LYS A 191 12.59 -16.92 8.14
N LYS A 192 12.43 -15.59 8.16
CA LYS A 192 12.09 -14.76 6.98
C LYS A 192 13.20 -13.78 6.69
N GLN A 193 13.32 -13.35 5.44
CA GLN A 193 14.15 -12.20 5.13
C GLN A 193 13.51 -10.91 5.66
N LEU A 194 14.33 -9.90 5.94
CA LEU A 194 13.89 -8.56 6.29
C LEU A 194 14.23 -7.62 5.15
N LEU A 195 13.22 -6.92 4.65
CA LEU A 195 13.35 -5.88 3.63
C LEU A 195 12.83 -4.57 4.19
N PHE A 196 13.61 -3.51 4.05
CA PHE A 196 13.14 -2.15 4.19
C PHE A 196 12.75 -1.63 2.82
N ALA A 197 11.62 -0.93 2.74
CA ALA A 197 11.10 -0.33 1.52
C ALA A 197 10.85 1.15 1.73
N CYS A 198 11.17 1.98 0.74
CA CYS A 198 10.84 3.39 0.72
C CYS A 198 10.47 3.84 -0.68
N VAL A 199 9.71 4.93 -0.78
CA VAL A 199 9.38 5.58 -2.05
C VAL A 199 10.32 6.75 -2.24
N ARG A 200 11.08 6.75 -3.34
CA ARG A 200 12.01 7.82 -3.71
C ARG A 200 11.40 8.71 -4.77
N ALA A 201 11.27 10.00 -4.49
CA ALA A 201 10.91 10.99 -5.50
C ALA A 201 12.08 11.17 -6.48
N ASN A 202 11.85 10.99 -7.79
CA ASN A 202 12.92 11.05 -8.79
C ASN A 202 13.36 12.50 -9.14
N GLY A 203 13.16 13.46 -8.24
CA GLY A 203 13.40 14.90 -8.47
C GLY A 203 14.70 15.48 -7.92
N GLU A 204 15.42 14.77 -7.04
CA GLU A 204 16.49 15.38 -6.22
C GLU A 204 17.91 14.87 -6.46
N ASP A 205 18.14 14.09 -7.52
CA ASP A 205 19.50 13.66 -7.91
C ASP A 205 20.35 14.79 -8.57
N LYS A 206 20.02 16.08 -8.36
CA LYS A 206 20.75 17.26 -8.91
C LYS A 206 21.35 18.20 -7.86
N LYS A 207 21.95 17.69 -6.79
CA LYS A 207 22.90 18.45 -5.96
C LYS A 207 24.27 17.75 -5.91
N GLY A 208 24.98 17.77 -7.04
CA GLY A 208 26.32 17.20 -7.10
C GLY A 208 26.89 17.10 -8.51
N GLY A 209 26.95 18.20 -9.25
CA GLY A 209 27.58 18.22 -10.58
C GLY A 209 27.67 19.62 -11.14
N THR A 210 28.91 20.10 -11.30
CA THR A 210 29.29 21.37 -11.91
C THR A 210 28.52 21.65 -13.19
N GLN A 211 28.03 22.88 -13.33
CA GLN A 211 27.41 23.40 -14.55
C GLN A 211 28.41 23.32 -15.71
N GLU A 212 28.11 22.51 -16.72
CA GLU A 212 28.48 22.82 -18.09
C GLU A 212 27.22 22.87 -18.94
N ASN A 213 27.09 24.00 -19.61
CA ASN A 213 25.94 24.45 -20.36
C ASN A 213 26.09 23.94 -21.79
N ASP A 214 25.16 23.11 -22.26
CA ASP A 214 24.98 22.99 -23.71
C ASP A 214 23.53 22.70 -24.11
N GLY A 215 23.14 23.39 -25.18
CA GLY A 215 21.77 23.73 -25.48
C GLY A 215 20.88 22.64 -26.07
N ASN A 216 19.59 22.93 -25.98
CA ASN A 216 18.52 22.52 -26.89
C ASN A 216 18.13 21.04 -26.92
N ARG A 217 17.12 20.69 -26.09
CA ARG A 217 16.17 19.62 -26.43
C ARG A 217 14.81 19.89 -25.78
N SER A 218 13.85 20.26 -26.61
CA SER A 218 12.43 20.28 -26.26
C SER A 218 11.92 18.85 -26.19
N ASP A 219 12.17 18.18 -25.06
CA ASP A 219 11.61 16.86 -24.78
C ASP A 219 10.66 16.96 -23.59
N ALA A 220 9.49 16.33 -23.76
CA ALA A 220 8.37 16.28 -22.85
C ALA A 220 8.81 16.12 -21.39
N ARG A 221 8.17 16.88 -20.48
CA ARG A 221 8.22 16.65 -19.04
C ARG A 221 7.62 15.28 -18.74
N ASN A 222 8.41 14.23 -18.95
CA ASN A 222 8.17 12.94 -18.36
C ASN A 222 8.47 13.15 -16.88
N VAL A 223 7.44 13.43 -16.10
CA VAL A 223 7.53 13.44 -14.63
C VAL A 223 8.03 12.06 -14.27
N ALA A 224 9.32 11.94 -13.96
CA ALA A 224 9.95 10.67 -13.67
C ALA A 224 9.19 10.04 -12.50
N ALA A 225 8.48 8.94 -12.77
CA ALA A 225 7.64 8.30 -11.77
C ALA A 225 8.49 7.94 -10.54
N ASP A 226 8.00 8.25 -9.35
CA ASP A 226 8.67 7.88 -8.10
C ASP A 226 8.98 6.37 -8.10
N SER A 227 10.18 6.01 -7.70
CA SER A 227 10.62 4.61 -7.68
C SER A 227 10.54 4.03 -6.26
N VAL A 228 10.18 2.74 -6.16
CA VAL A 228 10.24 2.03 -4.88
C VAL A 228 11.61 1.37 -4.75
N VAL A 229 12.31 1.69 -3.67
CA VAL A 229 13.63 1.13 -3.35
C VAL A 229 13.48 0.11 -2.23
N TYR A 230 14.18 -1.02 -2.37
CA TYR A 230 14.21 -2.08 -1.36
C TYR A 230 15.64 -2.33 -0.91
N ILE A 231 15.86 -2.38 0.39
CA ILE A 231 17.15 -2.68 0.99
C ILE A 231 16.98 -3.90 1.89
N SER A 232 17.73 -4.96 1.59
CA SER A 232 17.85 -6.08 2.51
C SER A 232 18.92 -5.81 3.56
N LEU A 233 18.77 -6.41 4.74
CA LEU A 233 19.77 -6.29 5.80
C LEU A 233 21.18 -6.70 5.33
N THR A 234 21.28 -7.73 4.49
CA THR A 234 22.55 -8.18 3.92
C THR A 234 23.22 -7.09 3.08
N HIS A 235 22.46 -6.36 2.26
CA HIS A 235 23.01 -5.26 1.46
C HIS A 235 23.45 -4.09 2.34
N ALA A 236 22.64 -3.70 3.33
CA ALA A 236 22.99 -2.61 4.25
C ALA A 236 24.32 -2.88 4.99
N LEU A 237 24.53 -4.11 5.46
CA LEU A 237 25.77 -4.51 6.15
C LEU A 237 26.99 -4.63 5.23
N LEU A 238 26.79 -4.83 3.92
CA LEU A 238 27.89 -4.88 2.96
C LEU A 238 28.39 -3.47 2.61
N VAL A 239 27.49 -2.49 2.49
CA VAL A 239 27.85 -1.09 2.22
C VAL A 239 28.64 -0.49 3.39
N SER A 240 28.22 -0.74 4.64
CA SER A 240 28.91 -0.19 5.82
C SER A 240 30.38 -0.65 5.94
N ARG A 241 30.69 -1.86 5.47
CA ARG A 241 32.06 -2.39 5.48
C ARG A 241 32.98 -1.72 4.45
N GLN A 242 32.42 -1.17 3.38
CA GLN A 242 33.21 -0.47 2.37
C GLN A 242 33.58 0.94 2.81
N GLU A 243 32.68 1.62 3.55
CA GLU A 243 32.96 2.95 4.10
C GLU A 243 34.06 2.91 5.18
N GLU A 244 34.04 1.92 6.07
CA GLU A 244 35.13 1.72 7.06
C GLU A 244 36.49 1.49 6.39
N SER A 245 36.53 0.77 5.25
CA SER A 245 37.77 0.50 4.52
C SER A 245 38.35 1.73 3.78
N THR A 246 37.54 2.76 3.55
CA THR A 246 37.97 4.01 2.92
C THR A 246 38.46 5.05 3.92
N GLU A 247 38.11 4.94 5.20
CA GLU A 247 38.59 5.86 6.25
C GLU A 247 39.96 5.47 6.84
N GLU A 248 40.43 4.23 6.63
CA GLU A 248 41.75 3.77 7.12
C GLU A 248 42.94 4.12 6.19
N LEU A 249 42.73 4.92 5.12
CA LEU A 249 43.75 5.27 4.13
C LEU A 249 44.16 6.77 4.11
N VAL A 250 43.94 7.51 5.19
CA VAL A 250 44.41 8.91 5.34
C VAL A 250 45.50 9.04 6.38
#